data_AF-A0A2G4R1G7-F1
#
_entry.id   AF-A0A2G4R1G7-F1
#
_cell.length_a   1.000
_cell.length_b   1.000
_cell.length_c   1.000
_cell.angle_alpha   90.00
_cell.angle_beta   90.00
_cell.angle_gamma   90.00
#
_symmetry.space_group_name_H-M   'P 1'
#
loop_
_entity.id
_entity.type
_entity.pdbx_description
1 polymer ?
#
loop_
_entity_poly.entity_id
_entity_poly.type
_entity_poly.pdbx_seq_one_letter_code
_entity_poly.pdbx_strand_id
1 'polypeptide(L)' 'MQNSLSAYTKKYDDLNYGLSFADGHIVRFYERILKYKLDFKAGNMLDFGCGNGVHSAFFKSKGYQCFGV' A
#
# COMPACT_ATOMS: atom_id res chain seq x y z
N MET A 1 -21.11 -7.08 16.28
CA MET A 1 -20.05 -6.83 15.27
C MET A 1 -18.81 -7.59 15.71
N GLN A 2 -18.35 -8.55 14.91
CA GLN A 2 -17.01 -9.12 15.09
C GLN A 2 -16.00 -7.99 14.87
N ASN A 3 -15.13 -7.74 15.84
CA ASN A 3 -14.16 -6.66 15.79
C ASN A 3 -13.18 -6.95 14.64
N SER A 4 -13.34 -6.27 13.50
CA SER A 4 -12.48 -6.46 12.32
C SER A 4 -11.03 -6.10 12.62
N LEU A 5 -10.78 -5.21 13.59
CA LEU A 5 -9.44 -4.82 14.00
C LEU A 5 -8.66 -5.99 14.59
N SER A 6 -9.26 -6.78 15.48
CA SER A 6 -8.55 -7.91 16.10
C SER A 6 -8.21 -9.00 15.08
N ALA A 7 -9.11 -9.26 14.13
CA ALA A 7 -8.84 -10.18 13.03
C ALA A 7 -7.72 -9.65 12.11
N TYR A 8 -7.68 -8.34 11.88
CA TYR A 8 -6.66 -7.69 11.07
C TYR A 8 -5.28 -7.73 11.75
N THR A 9 -5.19 -7.28 13.00
CA THR A 9 -3.98 -7.36 13.84
C THR A 9 -3.43 -8.79 13.88
N LYS A 10 -4.28 -9.78 14.18
CA LYS A 10 -3.84 -11.19 14.19
C LYS A 10 -3.27 -11.63 12.84
N LYS A 11 -3.91 -11.23 11.73
CA LYS A 11 -3.49 -11.62 10.38
C LYS A 11 -2.12 -11.05 10.04
N TYR A 12 -1.90 -9.76 10.25
CA TYR A 12 -0.69 -9.08 9.80
C TYR A 12 0.44 -9.08 10.83
N ASP A 13 0.14 -8.94 12.12
CA ASP A 13 1.13 -8.80 13.18
C ASP A 13 1.56 -10.17 13.73
N ASP A 14 0.60 -11.06 14.01
CA ASP A 14 0.90 -12.36 14.64
C ASP A 14 1.25 -13.44 13.61
N LEU A 15 0.52 -13.49 12.50
CA LEU A 15 0.68 -14.53 11.48
C LEU A 15 1.66 -14.14 10.35
N ASN A 16 2.20 -12.91 10.41
CA ASN A 16 3.10 -12.35 9.38
C ASN A 16 2.55 -12.54 7.96
N TYR A 17 1.22 -12.48 7.81
CA TYR A 17 0.58 -12.62 6.50
C TYR A 17 0.82 -11.35 5.70
N GLY A 18 1.25 -11.49 4.46
CA GLY A 18 1.35 -10.35 3.57
C GLY A 18 2.24 -10.63 2.38
N LEU A 19 2.42 -9.60 1.58
CA LEU A 19 3.30 -9.66 0.42
C LEU A 19 4.74 -9.42 0.83
N SER A 20 5.69 -9.87 0.02
CA SER A 20 7.10 -9.44 0.15
C SER A 20 7.42 -8.27 -0.79
N PHE A 21 6.66 -8.13 -1.87
CA PHE A 21 6.87 -7.13 -2.91
C PHE A 21 5.55 -6.57 -3.39
N ALA A 22 5.57 -5.34 -3.93
CA ALA A 22 4.38 -4.75 -4.49
C ALA A 22 3.88 -5.57 -5.69
N ASP A 23 2.57 -5.75 -5.78
CA ASP A 23 1.98 -6.50 -6.88
C ASP A 23 2.28 -5.85 -8.22
N GLY A 24 2.46 -6.67 -9.25
CA GLY A 24 2.74 -6.19 -10.60
C GLY A 24 1.64 -5.26 -11.16
N HIS A 25 0.39 -5.37 -10.70
CA HIS A 25 -0.66 -4.44 -11.10
C HIS A 25 -0.52 -3.07 -10.43
N ILE A 26 -0.08 -3.00 -9.17
CA ILE A 26 0.26 -1.74 -8.47
C ILE A 26 1.43 -1.04 -9.16
N VAL A 27 2.49 -1.80 -9.48
CA VAL A 27 3.66 -1.26 -10.19
C VAL A 27 3.26 -0.71 -11.57
N ARG A 28 2.45 -1.45 -12.33
CA ARG A 28 1.96 -1.01 -13.65
C ARG A 28 1.05 0.20 -13.55
N PHE A 29 0.19 0.28 -12.53
CA PHE A 29 -0.67 1.44 -12.28
C PHE A 29 0.17 2.69 -11.98
N TYR A 30 1.16 2.58 -11.09
CA TYR A 30 2.07 3.68 -10.78
C TYR A 30 2.77 4.19 -12.03
N GLU A 31 3.46 3.30 -12.75
CA GLU A 31 4.25 3.72 -13.92
C GLU A 31 3.31 4.30 -14.98
N ARG A 32 2.31 3.54 -15.44
CA ARG A 32 1.54 3.90 -16.64
C ARG A 32 0.48 4.97 -16.40
N ILE A 33 -0.11 5.04 -15.22
CA ILE A 33 -1.26 5.92 -14.97
C ILE A 33 -0.82 7.12 -14.15
N LEU A 34 -0.42 6.92 -12.89
CA LEU A 34 -0.02 8.01 -12.00
C LEU A 34 1.13 8.84 -12.60
N LYS A 35 2.26 8.19 -12.89
CA LYS A 35 3.48 8.87 -13.34
C LYS A 35 3.38 9.36 -14.78
N TYR A 36 2.95 8.51 -15.73
CA TYR A 36 2.96 8.88 -17.16
C TYR A 36 1.70 9.63 -17.62
N LYS A 37 0.49 9.17 -17.28
CA LYS A 37 -0.75 9.80 -17.79
C LYS A 37 -1.18 11.01 -16.98
N LEU A 38 -1.03 10.95 -15.66
CA LEU A 38 -1.52 12.00 -14.76
C LEU A 38 -0.41 12.96 -14.31
N ASP A 39 0.85 12.66 -14.65
CA ASP A 39 2.04 13.38 -14.18
C ASP A 39 2.09 13.58 -12.65
N PHE A 40 1.42 12.70 -11.90
CA PHE A 40 1.42 12.70 -10.45
C PHE A 40 2.57 11.81 -9.98
N LYS A 41 3.60 12.45 -9.41
CA LYS A 41 4.89 11.79 -9.09
C LYS A 41 5.26 11.86 -7.61
N ALA A 42 4.57 12.68 -6.81
CA ALA A 42 4.81 12.84 -5.39
C ALA A 42 3.57 13.45 -4.72
N GLY A 43 3.52 13.40 -3.38
CA GLY A 43 2.44 13.97 -2.58
C GLY A 43 1.92 13.00 -1.52
N ASN A 44 0.79 13.36 -0.91
CA ASN A 44 0.14 12.54 0.11
C ASN A 44 -0.67 11.41 -0.54
N MET A 45 -0.57 10.20 0.01
CA MET A 45 -1.29 9.02 -0.46
C MET A 45 -1.91 8.28 0.72
N LEU A 46 -3.22 8.02 0.65
CA LEU A 46 -3.91 7.14 1.57
C LEU A 46 -3.93 5.73 0.98
N ASP A 47 -3.36 4.77 1.71
CA ASP A 47 -3.36 3.34 1.40
C ASP A 47 -4.38 2.65 2.32
N PHE A 48 -5.63 2.58 1.85
CA PHE A 48 -6.71 1.97 2.62
C PHE A 48 -6.69 0.44 2.46
N GLY A 49 -6.60 -0.28 3.59
CA GLY A 49 -6.35 -1.72 3.60
C GLY A 49 -4.87 -2.02 3.36
N CYS A 50 -3.96 -1.24 3.96
CA CYS A 50 -2.53 -1.28 3.65
C CYS A 50 -1.83 -2.61 3.97
N GLY A 51 -2.49 -3.52 4.69
CA GLY A 51 -1.94 -4.79 5.17
C GLY A 51 -0.64 -4.59 5.92
N ASN A 52 0.39 -5.34 5.53
CA ASN A 52 1.75 -5.20 6.04
C ASN A 52 2.55 -4.02 5.42
N GLY A 53 1.90 -3.13 4.68
CA GLY A 53 2.46 -1.86 4.20
C GLY A 53 3.37 -1.98 2.97
N VAL A 54 3.36 -3.10 2.25
CA VAL A 54 4.26 -3.33 1.11
C VAL A 54 4.03 -2.35 -0.05
N HIS A 55 2.76 -2.05 -0.37
CA HIS A 55 2.45 -1.07 -1.42
C HIS A 55 2.79 0.35 -0.95
N SER A 56 2.46 0.71 0.29
CA SER A 56 2.92 1.93 0.94
C SER A 56 4.45 2.10 0.88
N ALA A 57 5.23 1.05 1.14
CA ALA A 57 6.68 1.09 1.04
C ALA A 57 7.16 1.33 -0.40
N PHE A 58 6.52 0.67 -1.36
CA PHE A 58 6.76 0.90 -2.78
C PHE A 58 6.51 2.37 -3.16
N PHE A 59 5.36 2.95 -2.82
CA PHE A 59 5.08 4.36 -3.14
C PHE A 59 5.97 5.33 -2.36
N LYS A 60 6.31 5.05 -1.09
CA LYS A 60 7.32 5.84 -0.34
C LYS A 60 8.65 5.93 -1.09
N SER A 61 9.11 4.81 -1.68
CA SER A 61 10.34 4.79 -2.50
C SER A 61 10.27 5.65 -3.77
N LYS A 62 9.08 6.10 -4.17
CA LYS A 62 8.85 6.94 -5.35
C LYS A 62 8.64 8.43 -5.01
N GLY A 63 8.66 8.81 -3.73
CA GLY A 63 8.49 10.19 -3.29
C GLY A 63 7.12 10.52 -2.71
N TYR A 64 6.29 9.51 -2.41
CA TYR A 64 4.98 9.73 -1.77
C TYR A 64 5.06 9.66 -0.25
N GLN A 65 4.31 10.53 0.41
CA GLN A 65 4.03 10.42 1.83
C GLN A 65 2.78 9.55 2.02
N CYS A 66 2.99 8.30 2.41
CA CYS A 66 1.90 7.32 2.53
C CYS A 66 1.36 7.21 3.96
N PHE A 67 0.04 7.20 4.09
CA PHE A 67 -0.73 6.97 5.31
C PHE A 67 -1.52 5.67 5.12
N GLY A 68 -1.28 4.67 5.96
CA GLY A 68 -1.99 3.38 5.92
C GLY A 68 -3.13 3.35 6.93
N VAL A 69 -4.27 2.74 6.55
CA VAL A 69 -5.44 2.49 7.42
C VAL A 69 -5.89 1.05 7.26
#